data_AF-A0A4Q3BPE7-F1
#
_entry.id   AF-A0A4Q3BPE7-F1
#
_cell.length_a   1.000
_cell.length_b   1.000
_cell.length_c   1.000
_cell.angle_alpha   90.00
_cell.angle_beta   90.00
_cell.angle_gamma   90.00
#
_symmetry.space_group_name_H-M   'P 1'
#
loop_
_entity.id
_entity.type
_entity.pdbx_description
1 polymer ?
#
loop_
_entity_poly.entity_id
_entity_poly.type
_entity_poly.pdbx_seq_one_letter_code
_entity_poly.pdbx_strand_id
1 'polypeptide(L)'
;MTDIVIITAGPFIFRARLETALAPVTCEAFRALLPYEESVIHVRWSGEGVWIPMGDQAFDLPWENATSFPAPGQFIFYPKTLDYKAAYTLQFAP
;
A
#
# COMPACT_ATOMS: atom_id res chain seq x y z
N MET A 1 -9.55 17.06 -8.12
CA MET A 1 -9.81 15.62 -8.27
C MET A 1 -9.71 14.98 -6.89
N THR A 2 -10.56 14.02 -6.56
CA THR A 2 -10.66 13.51 -5.18
C THR A 2 -9.47 12.60 -4.87
N ASP A 3 -8.77 12.85 -3.77
CA ASP A 3 -7.67 12.03 -3.24
C ASP A 3 -8.17 10.86 -2.40
N ILE A 4 -9.46 10.52 -2.48
CA ILE A 4 -10.07 9.45 -1.71
C ILE A 4 -10.24 8.22 -2.60
N VAL A 5 -9.75 7.09 -2.12
CA VAL A 5 -9.97 5.76 -2.71
C VAL A 5 -10.80 4.91 -1.76
N ILE A 6 -11.56 3.98 -2.33
CA ILE A 6 -12.35 3.00 -1.57
C ILE A 6 -11.59 1.69 -1.59
N ILE A 7 -11.36 1.12 -0.41
CA ILE A 7 -10.72 -0.19 -0.25
C ILE A 7 -11.79 -1.16 0.24
N THR A 8 -11.97 -2.25 -0.48
CA THR A 8 -12.86 -3.34 -0.09
C THR A 8 -12.03 -4.57 0.24
N ALA A 9 -12.24 -5.17 1.41
CA ALA A 9 -11.56 -6.39 1.82
C ALA A 9 -12.57 -7.33 2.49
N GLY A 10 -13.04 -8.35 1.76
CA GLY A 10 -14.14 -9.20 2.23
C GLY A 10 -15.38 -8.36 2.58
N PRO A 11 -15.93 -8.45 3.81
CA PRO A 11 -17.10 -7.67 4.23
C PRO A 11 -16.77 -6.23 4.64
N PHE A 12 -15.50 -5.83 4.64
CA PHE A 12 -15.05 -4.53 5.13
C PHE A 12 -14.90 -3.51 4.00
N ILE A 13 -15.27 -2.26 4.28
CA ILE A 13 -15.13 -1.12 3.37
C ILE A 13 -14.43 0.01 4.12
N PHE A 14 -13.32 0.50 3.56
CA PHE A 14 -12.54 1.59 4.10
C PHE A 14 -12.45 2.74 3.10
N ARG A 15 -12.30 3.96 3.62
CA ARG A 15 -11.98 5.15 2.83
C ARG A 15 -10.54 5.53 3.16
N ALA A 16 -9.68 5.55 2.16
CA ALA A 16 -8.29 5.97 2.31
C ALA A 16 -8.03 7.25 1.54
N ARG A 17 -7.10 8.08 2.04
CA ARG A 17 -6.64 9.29 1.38
C ARG A 17 -5.25 9.04 0.80
N LEU A 18 -5.05 9.43 -0.46
CA LEU A 18 -3.75 9.47 -1.11
C LEU A 18 -2.95 10.67 -0.61
N GLU A 19 -1.70 10.43 -0.24
CA GLU A 19 -0.77 11.45 0.25
C GLU A 19 -0.10 12.21 -0.91
N THR A 20 -0.91 12.80 -1.79
CA THR A 20 -0.44 13.46 -3.03
C THR A 20 0.55 14.61 -2.80
N ALA A 21 0.53 15.23 -1.62
CA ALA A 21 1.48 16.27 -1.25
C ALA A 21 2.85 15.73 -0.78
N LEU A 22 2.88 14.54 -0.18
CA LEU A 22 4.09 13.95 0.42
C LEU A 22 4.71 12.86 -0.45
N ALA A 23 3.90 12.19 -1.28
CA ALA A 23 4.32 11.13 -2.19
C ALA A 23 3.61 11.22 -3.56
N PRO A 24 3.82 12.32 -4.31
CA PRO A 24 3.13 12.57 -5.57
C PRO A 24 3.39 11.48 -6.62
N VAL A 25 4.63 11.03 -6.79
CA VAL A 25 4.99 10.05 -7.82
C VAL A 25 4.40 8.68 -7.48
N THR A 26 4.48 8.29 -6.22
CA THR A 26 3.90 7.05 -5.70
C THR A 26 2.37 7.04 -5.85
N CYS A 27 1.71 8.15 -5.53
CA CYS A 27 0.26 8.27 -5.66
C CYS A 27 -0.19 8.19 -7.12
N GLU A 28 0.52 8.82 -8.06
CA GLU A 28 0.20 8.72 -9.49
C GLU A 28 0.41 7.30 -10.02
N ALA A 29 1.49 6.64 -9.64
CA ALA A 29 1.73 5.24 -10.00
C ALA A 29 0.63 4.32 -9.45
N PHE A 30 0.23 4.51 -8.19
CA PHE A 30 -0.86 3.75 -7.60
C PHE A 30 -2.21 4.04 -8.28
N ARG A 31 -2.51 5.31 -8.61
CA ARG A 31 -3.71 5.70 -9.36
C ARG A 31 -3.79 4.99 -10.72
N ALA A 32 -2.66 4.85 -11.40
CA ALA A 32 -2.59 4.16 -12.69
C ALA A 32 -2.86 2.64 -12.59
N LEU A 33 -2.74 2.05 -11.40
CA LEU A 33 -3.10 0.66 -11.14
C LEU A 33 -4.60 0.45 -10.88
N LEU A 34 -5.37 1.52 -10.61
CA LEU A 34 -6.77 1.38 -10.23
C LEU A 34 -7.68 1.11 -11.44
N PRO A 35 -8.70 0.24 -11.28
CA PRO A 35 -9.01 -0.55 -10.08
C PRO A 35 -8.00 -1.70 -9.91
N TYR A 36 -7.52 -1.87 -8.67
CA TYR A 36 -6.56 -2.91 -8.32
C TYR A 36 -7.23 -3.93 -7.41
N GLU A 37 -7.20 -5.20 -7.79
CA GLU A 37 -7.84 -6.30 -7.08
C GLU A 37 -6.83 -7.44 -6.90
N GLU A 38 -6.57 -7.82 -5.65
CA GLU A 38 -5.64 -8.89 -5.30
C GLU A 38 -5.98 -9.54 -3.96
N SER A 39 -5.37 -10.70 -3.71
CA SER A 39 -5.43 -11.36 -2.40
C SER A 39 -4.42 -10.75 -1.42
N VAL A 40 -4.90 -10.44 -0.21
CA VAL A 40 -4.07 -9.99 0.90
C VAL A 40 -3.66 -11.17 1.79
N ILE A 41 -2.43 -11.12 2.30
CA ILE A 41 -1.85 -12.12 3.21
C ILE A 41 -1.64 -11.46 4.58
N HIS A 42 -2.17 -12.06 5.64
CA HIS A 42 -1.96 -11.57 7.01
C HIS A 42 -0.52 -11.82 7.47
N VAL A 43 0.10 -10.81 8.09
CA VAL A 43 1.45 -10.94 8.65
C VAL A 43 1.43 -11.87 9.87
N ARG A 44 2.42 -12.76 9.96
CA ARG A 44 2.42 -13.83 10.98
C ARG A 44 2.99 -13.41 12.34
N TRP A 45 3.89 -12.43 12.36
CA TRP A 45 4.68 -12.10 13.56
C TRP A 45 4.20 -10.85 14.28
N SER A 46 4.03 -9.72 13.58
CA SER A 46 3.51 -8.50 14.20
C SER A 46 2.00 -8.55 14.44
N GLY A 47 1.27 -9.36 13.69
CA GLY A 47 -0.19 -9.50 13.79
C GLY A 47 -1.00 -8.28 13.32
N GLU A 48 -0.39 -7.11 13.20
CA GLU A 48 -1.10 -5.83 12.98
C GLU A 48 -1.22 -5.42 11.52
N GLY A 49 -1.01 -6.31 10.54
CA GLY A 49 -1.14 -5.92 9.14
C GLY A 49 -1.31 -7.03 8.11
N VAL A 50 -1.57 -6.61 6.87
CA VAL A 50 -1.66 -7.48 5.70
C VAL A 50 -0.80 -6.97 4.56
N TRP A 51 -0.36 -7.87 3.68
CA TRP A 51 0.44 -7.51 2.51
C TRP A 51 -0.05 -8.19 1.23
N ILE A 52 0.23 -7.55 0.08
CA ILE A 52 -0.08 -8.06 -1.25
C ILE A 52 1.24 -8.42 -1.94
N PRO A 53 1.44 -9.68 -2.38
CA PRO A 53 2.64 -10.07 -3.12
C PRO A 53 2.50 -9.63 -4.59
N MET A 54 3.06 -8.48 -4.97
CA MET A 54 2.96 -7.95 -6.34
C MET A 54 3.87 -8.67 -7.35
N GLY A 55 4.38 -9.85 -7.01
CA GLY A 55 5.24 -10.65 -7.89
C GLY A 55 6.54 -9.94 -8.27
N ASP A 56 6.93 -10.07 -9.53
CA ASP A 56 8.19 -9.54 -10.07
C ASP A 56 8.05 -8.14 -10.69
N GLN A 57 6.83 -7.58 -10.66
CA GLN A 57 6.53 -6.26 -11.19
C GLN A 57 7.43 -5.22 -10.52
N ALA A 58 8.29 -4.61 -11.33
CA ALA A 58 9.17 -3.55 -10.88
C ALA A 58 8.41 -2.23 -10.98
N PHE A 59 8.22 -1.59 -9.84
CA PHE A 59 7.81 -0.20 -9.76
C PHE A 59 9.06 0.65 -9.62
N ASP A 60 9.42 1.36 -10.69
CA ASP A 60 10.49 2.36 -10.66
C ASP A 60 9.95 3.61 -9.96
N LEU A 61 9.97 3.60 -8.63
CA LEU A 61 9.48 4.70 -7.80
C LEU A 61 10.61 5.25 -6.93
N PRO A 62 10.67 6.59 -6.76
CA PRO A 62 11.53 7.17 -5.76
C PRO A 62 11.06 6.81 -4.35
N TRP A 63 11.95 6.90 -3.36
CA TRP A 63 11.57 6.85 -1.96
C TRP A 63 10.86 8.16 -1.56
N GLU A 64 9.56 8.09 -1.33
CA GLU A 64 8.73 9.23 -0.88
C GLU A 64 8.04 8.91 0.45
N ASN A 65 8.00 9.86 1.38
CA ASN A 65 7.33 9.73 2.68
C ASN A 65 7.66 8.43 3.45
N ALA A 66 8.91 7.97 3.38
CA ALA A 66 9.33 6.68 3.90
C ALA A 66 9.27 6.63 5.44
N THR A 67 8.79 5.51 5.99
CA THR A 67 8.76 5.25 7.43
C THR A 67 9.11 3.79 7.74
N SER A 68 9.77 3.55 8.87
CA SER A 68 9.96 2.22 9.46
C SER A 68 9.00 1.94 10.61
N PHE A 69 8.17 2.93 10.98
CA PHE A 69 7.20 2.86 12.07
C PHE A 69 5.83 3.27 11.53
N PRO A 70 5.20 2.45 10.66
CA PRO A 70 3.83 2.71 10.24
C PRO A 70 2.90 2.75 11.44
N ALA A 71 1.87 3.59 11.31
CA ALA A 71 0.75 3.67 12.24
C ALA A 71 -0.48 2.94 11.68
N PRO A 72 -1.43 2.53 12.54
CA PRO A 72 -2.68 1.92 12.09
C PRO A 72 -3.42 2.77 11.06
N GLY A 73 -3.93 2.12 10.01
CA GLY A 73 -4.61 2.75 8.88
C GLY A 73 -3.66 3.27 7.79
N GLN A 74 -2.35 3.21 7.98
CA GLN A 74 -1.39 3.57 6.94
C GLN A 74 -1.22 2.44 5.93
N PHE A 75 -1.04 2.87 4.68
CA PHE A 75 -0.75 2.03 3.52
C PHE A 75 0.65 2.37 3.02
N ILE A 76 1.55 1.38 3.01
CA ILE A 76 2.93 1.57 2.56
C ILE A 76 3.13 0.88 1.22
N PHE A 77 3.64 1.61 0.23
CA PHE A 77 4.10 1.08 -1.05
C PHE A 77 5.60 0.80 -0.96
N TYR A 78 6.00 -0.47 -1.04
CA TYR A 78 7.42 -0.82 -1.20
C TYR A 78 7.76 -1.01 -2.69
N PRO A 79 8.51 -0.06 -3.31
CA PRO A 79 9.06 -0.31 -4.62
C PRO A 79 10.07 -1.45 -4.55
N LYS A 80 10.12 -2.26 -5.61
CA LYS A 80 11.06 -3.39 -5.70
C LYS A 80 12.49 -2.88 -5.50
N THR A 81 13.18 -3.43 -4.51
CA THR A 81 14.64 -3.38 -4.41
C THR A 81 15.22 -4.75 -4.77
N LEU A 82 16.52 -4.85 -5.07
CA LEU A 82 17.17 -6.01 -5.71
C LEU A 82 16.83 -7.39 -5.10
N ASP A 83 16.39 -7.46 -3.84
CA ASP A 83 16.17 -8.71 -3.10
C ASP A 83 14.72 -8.97 -2.65
N TYR A 84 13.76 -8.06 -2.87
CA TYR A 84 12.38 -8.19 -2.36
C TYR A 84 11.32 -7.91 -3.43
N LYS A 85 10.30 -8.77 -3.48
CA LYS A 85 9.09 -8.56 -4.29
C LYS A 85 8.35 -7.31 -3.80
N ALA A 86 7.80 -6.53 -4.73
CA ALA A 86 6.99 -5.37 -4.37
C ALA A 86 5.83 -5.81 -3.47
N ALA A 87 5.61 -5.05 -2.40
CA ALA A 87 4.64 -5.39 -1.37
C ALA A 87 3.94 -4.11 -0.89
N TYR A 88 2.68 -4.27 -0.53
CA TYR A 88 1.99 -3.28 0.30
C TYR A 88 1.92 -3.75 1.73
N THR A 89 1.84 -2.84 2.68
CA THR A 89 1.41 -3.19 4.05
C THR A 89 0.33 -2.24 4.51
N LEU A 90 -0.82 -2.80 4.87
CA LEU A 90 -1.90 -2.13 5.60
C LEU A 90 -1.75 -2.50 7.06
N GLN A 91 -1.63 -1.52 7.94
CA GLN A 91 -1.78 -1.78 9.37
C GLN A 91 -3.24 -1.61 9.80
N PHE A 92 -3.76 -2.54 10.60
CA PHE A 92 -5.08 -2.42 11.22
C PHE A 92 -4.93 -1.96 12.67
N ALA A 93 -5.82 -1.07 13.12
CA ALA A 93 -6.03 -0.85 14.55
C ALA A 93 -6.99 -1.94 15.07
N PRO A 94 -6.84 -2.40 16.32
CA PRO A 94 -7.86 -3.21 16.98
C PRO A 94 -9.20 -2.45 17.10
#